data_AF-A0A7R7YJI2-F1
#
_entry.id   AF-A0A7R7YJI2-F1
#
_cell.length_a   1.000
_cell.length_b   1.000
_cell.length_c   1.000
_cell.angle_alpha   90.00
_cell.angle_beta   90.00
_cell.angle_gamma   90.00
#
_symmetry.space_group_name_H-M   'P 1'
#
loop_
_entity.id
_entity.type
_entity.pdbx_description
1 polymer ?
#
loop_
_entity_poly.entity_id
_entity_poly.type
_entity_poly.pdbx_seq_one_letter_code
_entity_poly.pdbx_strand_id
1 'polypeptide(L)'
;MALIAEALEVRFPVEPFPEGFPLMEVHLPRGPLLRPVGREAEREAQRDFFGPRVLPFWRWQEERAKALLRLAPRLPWPPERGELLRLLALLPELFPLLPDLFLKAAHRAPQDPHFLRFLDAQLLIASQAEAKRTYALYAALALDLPHMGPALVPGAWGGWRRPWRKASPCATRPGRRGSS
;
A
#
# COMPACT_ATOMS: atom_id res chain seq x y z
N MET A 1 -18.98 -2.00 2.00
CA MET A 1 -19.40 -0.75 1.31
C MET A 1 -20.52 -1.01 0.29
N ALA A 2 -20.39 -1.96 -0.65
CA ALA A 2 -21.46 -2.27 -1.61
C ALA A 2 -22.81 -2.65 -0.96
N LEU A 3 -22.78 -3.53 0.05
CA LEU A 3 -24.00 -3.97 0.76
C LEU A 3 -24.73 -2.85 1.53
N ILE A 4 -23.99 -1.85 2.02
CA ILE A 4 -24.57 -0.70 2.75
C ILE A 4 -25.12 0.33 1.76
N ALA A 5 -24.44 0.54 0.63
CA ALA A 5 -24.89 1.40 -0.46
C ALA A 5 -26.21 0.89 -1.07
N GLU A 6 -26.31 -0.43 -1.25
CA GLU A 6 -27.50 -1.11 -1.78
C GLU A 6 -28.67 -1.05 -0.79
N ALA A 7 -28.41 -1.26 0.51
CA ALA A 7 -29.43 -1.16 1.56
C ALA A 7 -29.94 0.28 1.80
N LEU A 8 -29.16 1.30 1.43
CA LEU A 8 -29.51 2.71 1.62
C LEU A 8 -29.92 3.42 0.32
N GLU A 9 -29.94 2.72 -0.82
CA GLU A 9 -30.12 3.30 -2.16
C GLU A 9 -29.13 4.46 -2.48
N VAL A 10 -27.99 4.53 -1.78
CA VAL A 10 -26.99 5.58 -1.93
C VAL A 10 -25.95 5.14 -2.94
N ARG A 11 -25.86 5.84 -4.08
CA ARG A 11 -24.73 5.71 -5.01
C ARG A 11 -23.60 6.63 -4.55
N PHE A 12 -22.49 6.04 -4.11
CA PHE A 12 -21.27 6.81 -3.88
C PHE A 12 -20.69 7.25 -5.24
N PRO A 13 -20.42 8.55 -5.45
CA PRO A 13 -19.83 9.04 -6.68
C PRO A 13 -18.33 8.78 -6.67
N VAL A 14 -17.94 7.51 -6.74
CA VAL A 14 -16.54 7.08 -6.77
C VAL A 14 -16.33 6.05 -7.87
N GLU A 15 -15.29 6.27 -8.68
CA GLU A 15 -14.88 5.34 -9.74
C GLU A 15 -13.59 4.65 -9.28
N PRO A 16 -13.61 3.32 -9.05
CA PRO A 16 -12.40 2.59 -8.67
C PRO A 16 -11.42 2.56 -9.85
N PHE A 17 -10.13 2.69 -9.56
CA PHE A 17 -9.11 2.54 -10.60
C PHE A 17 -8.98 1.06 -11.02
N PRO A 18 -8.80 0.79 -12.34
CA PRO A 18 -8.60 -0.58 -12.80
C PRO A 18 -7.24 -1.12 -12.37
N GLU A 19 -7.12 -2.45 -12.29
CA GLU A 19 -5.84 -3.12 -12.03
C GLU A 19 -4.79 -2.73 -13.10
N GLY A 20 -3.55 -2.55 -12.66
CA GLY A 20 -2.45 -2.07 -13.50
C GLY A 20 -2.43 -0.56 -13.74
N PHE A 21 -3.46 0.19 -13.32
CA PHE A 21 -3.47 1.65 -13.46
C PHE A 21 -2.26 2.28 -12.74
N PRO A 22 -1.54 3.24 -13.36
CA PRO A 22 -0.37 3.86 -12.76
C PRO A 22 -0.76 4.79 -11.60
N LEU A 23 -0.92 4.23 -10.39
CA LEU A 23 -1.45 4.95 -9.23
C LEU A 23 -0.50 6.04 -8.74
N MET A 24 0.79 5.73 -8.64
CA MET A 24 1.80 6.66 -8.15
C MET A 24 3.18 6.34 -8.74
N GLU A 25 3.95 7.38 -9.06
CA GLU A 25 5.37 7.24 -9.41
C GLU A 25 6.23 7.82 -8.29
N VAL A 26 7.23 7.07 -7.83
CA VAL A 26 8.16 7.48 -6.78
C VAL A 26 9.53 7.74 -7.39
N HIS A 27 10.00 8.98 -7.34
CA HIS A 27 11.31 9.37 -7.86
C HIS A 27 12.41 9.02 -6.86
N LEU A 28 13.26 8.06 -7.22
CA LEU A 28 14.44 7.66 -6.45
C LEU A 28 15.71 8.01 -7.23
N PRO A 29 16.90 8.10 -6.58
CA PRO A 29 18.14 8.44 -7.27
C PRO A 29 18.52 7.51 -8.43
N ARG A 30 18.07 6.24 -8.39
CA ARG A 30 18.32 5.23 -9.44
C ARG A 30 17.34 5.33 -10.61
N GLY A 31 16.25 6.08 -10.45
CA GLY A 31 15.18 6.21 -11.44
C GLY A 31 13.79 6.23 -10.79
N PRO A 32 12.74 6.48 -11.61
CA PRO A 32 11.36 6.39 -11.14
C PRO A 32 10.95 4.94 -10.89
N LEU A 33 10.17 4.72 -9.82
CA LEU A 33 9.49 3.47 -9.53
C LEU A 33 7.98 3.69 -9.64
N LEU A 34 7.35 3.02 -10.61
CA LEU A 34 5.91 3.01 -10.75
C LEU A 34 5.27 2.06 -9.73
N ARG A 35 4.25 2.53 -9.02
CA ARG A 35 3.35 1.75 -8.17
C ARG A 35 2.00 1.62 -8.87
N PRO A 36 1.73 0.52 -9.60
CA PRO A 36 0.44 0.28 -10.20
C PRO A 36 -0.62 -0.09 -9.14
N VAL A 37 -1.90 0.05 -9.50
CA VAL A 37 -3.01 -0.55 -8.76
C VAL A 37 -2.91 -2.07 -8.87
N GLY A 38 -3.02 -2.76 -7.74
CA GLY A 38 -2.97 -4.22 -7.68
C GLY A 38 -1.72 -4.71 -6.96
N ARG A 39 -1.91 -5.61 -6.01
CA ARG A 39 -0.86 -6.08 -5.10
C ARG A 39 0.25 -6.84 -5.82
N GLU A 40 -0.11 -7.71 -6.76
CA GLU A 40 0.86 -8.50 -7.53
C GLU A 40 1.67 -7.61 -8.47
N ALA A 41 0.99 -6.75 -9.23
CA ALA A 41 1.65 -5.79 -10.12
C ALA A 41 2.60 -4.85 -9.37
N GLU A 42 2.20 -4.37 -8.19
CA GLU A 42 3.08 -3.55 -7.35
C GLU A 42 4.28 -4.35 -6.83
N ARG A 43 4.06 -5.59 -6.39
CA ARG A 43 5.13 -6.47 -5.92
C ARG A 43 6.15 -6.78 -7.01
N GLU A 44 5.69 -7.00 -8.24
CA GLU A 44 6.55 -7.19 -9.41
C GLU A 44 7.39 -5.94 -9.69
N ALA A 45 6.76 -4.77 -9.77
CA ALA A 45 7.47 -3.50 -9.98
C ALA A 45 8.56 -3.25 -8.91
N GLN A 46 8.25 -3.54 -7.65
CA GLN A 46 9.21 -3.39 -6.54
C GLN A 46 10.31 -4.45 -6.55
N ARG A 47 9.99 -5.70 -6.94
CA ARG A 47 10.98 -6.77 -7.14
C ARG A 47 11.95 -6.41 -8.24
N ASP A 48 11.48 -5.86 -9.35
CA ASP A 48 12.33 -5.50 -10.48
C ASP A 48 13.24 -4.33 -10.14
N PHE A 49 12.76 -3.36 -9.36
CA PHE A 49 13.53 -2.19 -8.97
C PHE A 49 14.56 -2.46 -7.86
N PHE A 50 14.14 -3.11 -6.76
CA PHE A 50 14.97 -3.33 -5.57
C PHE A 50 15.59 -4.74 -5.49
N GLY A 51 15.17 -5.66 -6.34
CA GLY A 51 15.55 -7.07 -6.30
C GLY A 51 14.69 -7.90 -5.33
N PRO A 52 14.86 -9.23 -5.32
CA PRO A 52 14.02 -10.16 -4.54
C PRO A 52 14.13 -10.00 -3.02
N ARG A 53 15.13 -9.25 -2.52
CA ARG A 53 15.38 -8.99 -1.10
C ARG A 53 14.25 -8.24 -0.39
N VAL A 54 13.39 -7.52 -1.12
CA VAL A 54 12.25 -6.79 -0.55
C VAL A 54 11.01 -7.67 -0.36
N LEU A 55 10.95 -8.81 -1.04
CA LEU A 55 9.78 -9.69 -1.02
C LEU A 55 9.43 -10.23 0.39
N PRO A 56 10.40 -10.62 1.25
CA PRO A 56 10.09 -11.02 2.62
C PRO A 56 9.40 -9.93 3.42
N PHE A 57 9.80 -8.66 3.25
CA PHE A 57 9.16 -7.54 3.92
C PHE A 57 7.71 -7.38 3.47
N TRP A 58 7.44 -7.44 2.16
CA TRP A 58 6.07 -7.30 1.65
C TRP A 58 5.15 -8.46 2.03
N ARG A 59 5.68 -9.70 2.09
CA ARG A 59 4.93 -10.84 2.65
C ARG A 59 4.59 -10.61 4.12
N TRP A 60 5.59 -10.22 4.91
CA TRP A 60 5.38 -9.89 6.32
C TRP A 60 4.30 -8.80 6.49
N GLN A 61 4.43 -7.70 5.76
CA GLN A 61 3.50 -6.57 5.81
C GLN A 61 2.05 -7.03 5.53
N GLU A 62 1.85 -7.74 4.43
CA GLU A 62 0.54 -8.25 4.03
C GLU A 62 -0.06 -9.21 5.07
N GLU A 63 0.74 -10.15 5.58
CA GLU A 63 0.29 -11.07 6.62
C GLU A 63 -0.17 -10.35 7.88
N ARG A 64 0.59 -9.34 8.34
CA ARG A 64 0.22 -8.56 9.54
C ARG A 64 -1.01 -7.72 9.29
N ALA A 65 -1.12 -7.05 8.14
CA ALA A 65 -2.28 -6.25 7.78
C ALA A 65 -3.56 -7.10 7.73
N LYS A 66 -3.51 -8.26 7.06
CA LYS A 66 -4.62 -9.22 7.00
C LYS A 66 -5.01 -9.75 8.39
N ALA A 67 -4.03 -10.05 9.25
CA ALA A 67 -4.30 -10.47 10.61
C ALA A 67 -4.99 -9.35 11.44
N LEU A 68 -4.50 -8.12 11.34
CA LEU A 68 -5.11 -6.96 12.01
C LEU A 68 -6.54 -6.69 11.53
N LEU A 69 -6.78 -6.73 10.22
CA LEU A 69 -8.13 -6.52 9.66
C LEU A 69 -9.11 -7.62 10.05
N ARG A 70 -8.66 -8.87 10.19
CA ARG A 70 -9.51 -9.97 10.71
C ARG A 70 -9.86 -9.78 12.18
N LEU A 71 -8.93 -9.21 12.96
CA LEU A 71 -9.12 -8.95 14.39
C LEU A 71 -9.96 -7.69 14.66
N ALA A 72 -9.85 -6.67 13.82
CA ALA A 72 -10.45 -5.34 14.05
C ALA A 72 -11.94 -5.36 14.40
N PRO A 73 -12.83 -6.14 13.74
CA PRO A 73 -14.25 -6.19 14.09
C PRO A 73 -14.55 -6.80 15.46
N ARG A 74 -13.59 -7.55 16.04
CA ARG A 74 -13.73 -8.27 17.30
C ARG A 74 -13.07 -7.56 18.46
N LEU A 75 -12.22 -6.57 18.16
CA LEU A 75 -11.59 -5.76 19.18
C LEU A 75 -12.61 -4.82 19.81
N PRO A 76 -12.65 -4.72 21.14
CA PRO A 76 -13.51 -3.77 21.82
C PRO A 76 -13.15 -2.34 21.41
N TRP A 77 -14.12 -1.60 20.87
CA TRP A 77 -13.96 -0.19 20.56
C TRP A 77 -15.24 0.59 20.88
N PRO A 78 -15.20 1.57 21.81
CA PRO A 78 -14.04 1.97 22.62
C PRO A 78 -13.65 0.90 23.66
N PRO A 79 -12.38 0.87 24.13
CA PRO A 79 -11.96 -0.10 25.12
C PRO A 79 -12.60 0.18 26.48
N GLU A 80 -13.47 -0.72 26.95
CA GLU A 80 -14.07 -0.63 28.29
C GLU A 80 -13.37 -1.54 29.30
N ARG A 81 -13.35 -1.13 30.59
CA ARG A 81 -12.60 -1.83 31.65
C ARG A 81 -13.08 -3.28 31.90
N GLY A 82 -14.31 -3.60 31.52
CA GLY A 82 -14.91 -4.94 31.68
C GLY A 82 -14.58 -5.93 30.56
N GLU A 83 -13.88 -5.51 29.50
CA GLU A 83 -13.71 -6.31 28.29
C GLU A 83 -12.42 -7.14 28.27
N LEU A 84 -11.72 -7.22 29.41
CA LEU A 84 -10.50 -8.01 29.55
C LEU A 84 -10.72 -9.48 29.14
N LEU A 85 -11.85 -10.08 29.53
CA LEU A 85 -12.15 -11.47 29.14
C LEU A 85 -12.34 -11.63 27.63
N ARG A 86 -12.96 -10.63 26.96
CA ARG A 86 -13.10 -10.61 25.49
C ARG A 86 -11.74 -10.48 24.83
N LEU A 87 -10.86 -9.64 25.37
CA LEU A 87 -9.49 -9.49 24.86
C LEU A 87 -8.65 -10.75 25.08
N LEU A 88 -8.77 -11.41 26.23
CA LEU A 88 -8.09 -12.67 26.53
C LEU A 88 -8.55 -13.79 25.60
N ALA A 89 -9.84 -13.82 25.23
CA ALA A 89 -10.34 -14.76 24.23
C ALA A 89 -9.72 -14.57 22.84
N LEU A 90 -9.20 -13.38 22.53
CA LEU A 90 -8.50 -13.07 21.28
C LEU A 90 -6.98 -13.33 21.37
N LEU A 91 -6.45 -13.68 22.55
CA LEU A 91 -5.02 -13.88 22.76
C LEU A 91 -4.38 -14.88 21.78
N PRO A 92 -5.00 -16.02 21.43
CA PRO A 92 -4.44 -16.94 20.44
C PRO A 92 -4.25 -16.30 19.05
N GLU A 93 -5.17 -15.42 18.65
CA GLU A 93 -5.11 -14.71 17.36
C GLU A 93 -4.14 -13.51 17.41
N LEU A 94 -3.91 -12.95 18.60
CA LEU A 94 -2.91 -11.90 18.84
C LEU A 94 -1.49 -12.44 18.96
N PHE A 95 -1.31 -13.70 19.37
CA PHE A 95 0.00 -14.31 19.62
C PHE A 95 0.99 -14.15 18.44
N PRO A 96 0.60 -14.38 17.17
CA PRO A 96 1.48 -14.17 16.03
C PRO A 96 1.95 -12.71 15.87
N LEU A 97 1.18 -11.73 16.36
CA LEU A 97 1.45 -10.29 16.22
C LEU A 97 2.37 -9.75 17.31
N LEU A 98 2.51 -10.46 18.44
CA LEU A 98 3.31 -10.01 19.59
C LEU A 98 4.75 -9.61 19.24
N PRO A 99 5.49 -10.34 18.37
CA PRO A 99 6.85 -9.95 18.01
C PRO A 99 6.93 -8.59 17.32
N ASP A 100 5.84 -8.12 16.70
CA ASP A 100 5.78 -6.86 15.96
C ASP A 100 5.20 -5.69 16.77
N LEU A 101 4.71 -5.95 17.97
CA LEU A 101 3.99 -4.95 18.79
C LEU A 101 4.88 -3.76 19.17
N PHE A 102 6.14 -4.03 19.50
CA PHE A 102 7.10 -3.02 19.96
C PHE A 102 8.20 -2.71 18.94
N LEU A 103 8.28 -3.48 17.85
CA LEU A 103 9.25 -3.21 16.80
C LEU A 103 8.87 -1.98 15.99
N LYS A 104 9.89 -1.30 15.45
CA LYS A 104 9.71 -0.27 14.43
C LYS A 104 9.75 -0.89 13.05
N ALA A 105 9.04 -0.32 12.08
CA ALA A 105 8.98 -0.83 10.71
C ALA A 105 10.37 -1.05 10.09
N ALA A 106 11.33 -0.17 10.40
CA ALA A 106 12.72 -0.28 9.96
C ALA A 106 13.43 -1.58 10.37
N HIS A 107 12.97 -2.28 11.43
CA HIS A 107 13.58 -3.55 11.87
C HIS A 107 13.20 -4.73 10.96
N ARG A 108 12.09 -4.63 10.23
CA ARG A 108 11.64 -5.66 9.28
C ARG A 108 12.06 -5.33 7.85
N ALA A 109 12.38 -4.08 7.57
CA ALA A 109 12.82 -3.64 6.26
C ALA A 109 14.23 -4.19 5.93
N PRO A 110 14.49 -4.56 4.66
CA PRO A 110 15.86 -4.80 4.22
C PRO A 110 16.70 -3.52 4.43
N GLN A 111 17.95 -3.71 4.85
CA GLN A 111 18.90 -2.62 5.10
C GLN A 111 19.51 -2.09 3.80
N ASP A 112 18.64 -1.69 2.88
CA ASP A 112 18.97 -1.06 1.61
C ASP A 112 18.59 0.43 1.68
N PRO A 113 19.52 1.38 1.46
CA PRO A 113 19.25 2.80 1.61
C PRO A 113 18.16 3.33 0.66
N HIS A 114 18.05 2.78 -0.56
CA HIS A 114 17.02 3.20 -1.51
C HIS A 114 15.65 2.67 -1.10
N PHE A 115 15.59 1.43 -0.64
CA PHE A 115 14.35 0.86 -0.11
C PHE A 115 13.87 1.57 1.15
N LEU A 116 14.77 1.89 2.09
CA LEU A 116 14.41 2.63 3.29
C LEU A 116 13.87 4.02 2.97
N ARG A 117 14.50 4.73 2.02
CA ARG A 117 13.99 6.03 1.56
C ARG A 117 12.62 5.91 0.90
N PHE A 118 12.42 4.87 0.09
CA PHE A 118 11.11 4.57 -0.49
C PHE A 118 10.07 4.33 0.60
N LEU A 119 10.40 3.47 1.57
CA LEU A 119 9.55 3.13 2.70
C LEU A 119 9.20 4.35 3.55
N ASP A 120 10.17 5.21 3.85
CA ASP A 120 9.95 6.46 4.58
C ASP A 120 8.97 7.37 3.82
N ALA A 121 9.12 7.52 2.50
CA ALA A 121 8.18 8.30 1.71
C ALA A 121 6.74 7.73 1.77
N GLN A 122 6.59 6.40 1.72
CA GLN A 122 5.27 5.77 1.83
C GLN A 122 4.67 5.98 3.23
N LEU A 123 5.47 5.83 4.28
CA LEU A 123 5.00 5.97 5.66
C LEU A 123 4.76 7.44 6.04
N LEU A 124 5.45 8.40 5.43
CA LEU A 124 5.12 9.82 5.59
C LEU A 124 3.72 10.13 5.04
N ILE A 125 3.34 9.53 3.92
CA ILE A 125 1.98 9.68 3.36
C ILE A 125 0.94 8.97 4.24
N ALA A 126 1.20 7.71 4.62
CA ALA A 126 0.18 6.86 5.24
C ALA A 126 0.10 7.01 6.77
N SER A 127 1.20 7.36 7.43
CA SER A 127 1.36 7.36 8.89
C SER A 127 1.95 8.65 9.46
N GLN A 128 2.31 9.62 8.60
CA GLN A 128 2.93 10.90 8.97
C GLN A 128 4.23 10.76 9.77
N ALA A 129 4.94 9.64 9.59
CA ALA A 129 6.20 9.36 10.28
C ALA A 129 7.09 8.42 9.45
N GLU A 130 8.39 8.49 9.68
CA GLU A 130 9.41 7.62 9.06
C GLU A 130 9.42 6.20 9.67
N ALA A 131 10.01 5.24 8.95
CA ALA A 131 10.07 3.83 9.34
C ALA A 131 10.74 3.57 10.69
N LYS A 132 11.65 4.45 11.12
CA LYS A 132 12.30 4.39 12.43
C LYS A 132 11.40 4.84 13.58
N ARG A 133 10.34 5.59 13.29
CA ARG A 133 9.41 6.16 14.28
C ARG A 133 8.07 5.41 14.30
N THR A 134 7.66 4.82 13.18
CA THR A 134 6.41 4.07 13.05
C THR A 134 6.53 2.64 13.58
N TYR A 135 5.60 2.22 14.46
CA TYR A 135 5.51 0.84 14.94
C TYR A 135 5.16 -0.13 13.82
N ALA A 136 5.70 -1.36 13.88
CA ALA A 136 5.67 -2.31 12.78
C ALA A 136 4.24 -2.75 12.42
N LEU A 137 3.38 -3.04 13.40
CA LEU A 137 1.97 -3.38 13.15
C LEU A 137 1.18 -2.23 12.51
N TYR A 138 1.41 -0.99 13.00
CA TYR A 138 0.74 0.18 12.44
C TYR A 138 1.22 0.46 11.01
N ALA A 139 2.53 0.38 10.77
CA ALA A 139 3.12 0.49 9.44
C ALA A 139 2.56 -0.58 8.49
N ALA A 140 2.42 -1.82 8.96
CA ALA A 140 1.92 -2.90 8.13
C ALA A 140 0.50 -2.63 7.62
N LEU A 141 -0.39 -2.16 8.50
CA LEU A 141 -1.74 -1.77 8.11
C LEU A 141 -1.76 -0.51 7.23
N ALA A 142 -0.99 0.51 7.59
CA ALA A 142 -0.92 1.78 6.85
C ALA A 142 -0.44 1.58 5.40
N LEU A 143 0.54 0.71 5.19
CA LEU A 143 1.06 0.36 3.86
C LEU A 143 0.09 -0.52 3.04
N ASP A 144 -0.89 -1.16 3.68
CA ASP A 144 -1.90 -1.99 3.01
C ASP A 144 -3.11 -1.18 2.52
N LEU A 145 -3.30 0.05 3.05
CA LEU A 145 -4.44 0.91 2.70
C LEU A 145 -4.60 1.13 1.19
N PRO A 146 -3.53 1.35 0.38
CA PRO A 146 -3.68 1.49 -1.07
C PRO A 146 -4.28 0.26 -1.76
N HIS A 147 -4.23 -0.93 -1.15
CA HIS A 147 -4.83 -2.16 -1.69
C HIS A 147 -6.30 -2.33 -1.32
N MET A 148 -6.87 -1.42 -0.52
CA MET A 148 -8.29 -1.48 -0.11
C MET A 148 -9.26 -0.88 -1.13
N GLY A 149 -8.75 -0.45 -2.29
CA GLY A 149 -9.55 0.09 -3.39
C GLY A 149 -9.34 1.59 -3.57
N PRO A 150 -8.29 2.01 -4.29
CA PRO A 150 -8.11 3.41 -4.63
C PRO A 150 -9.19 3.82 -5.62
N ALA A 151 -9.85 4.94 -5.37
CA ALA A 151 -10.94 5.43 -6.19
C ALA A 151 -10.80 6.92 -6.43
N LEU A 152 -11.28 7.35 -7.60
CA LEU A 152 -11.42 8.75 -7.95
C LEU A 152 -12.81 9.21 -7.53
N VAL A 153 -12.89 10.31 -6.77
CA VAL A 153 -14.14 11.06 -6.61
C VAL A 153 -14.23 12.05 -7.77
N PRO A 154 -15.14 11.88 -8.75
CA PRO A 154 -15.27 12.80 -9.86
C PRO A 154 -15.52 14.23 -9.36
N GLY A 155 -14.67 15.17 -9.78
CA GLY A 155 -14.82 16.59 -9.44
C GLY A 155 -14.24 17.04 -8.08
N ALA A 156 -13.69 16.14 -7.26
CA ALA A 156 -13.16 16.50 -5.92
C ALA A 156 -12.03 17.53 -5.93
N TRP A 157 -11.24 17.58 -7.01
CA TRP A 157 -10.18 18.57 -7.18
C TRP A 157 -10.22 19.16 -8.60
N GLY A 158 -11.34 19.82 -8.92
CA GLY A 158 -11.48 20.76 -10.04
C GLY A 158 -11.35 20.16 -11.44
N GLY A 159 -12.48 19.84 -12.07
CA GLY A 159 -12.66 19.77 -13.53
C GLY A 159 -11.42 19.50 -14.41
N TRP A 160 -10.73 18.37 -14.25
CA TRP A 160 -9.70 17.99 -15.20
C TRP A 160 -10.33 17.36 -16.45
N ARG A 161 -10.74 18.25 -17.35
CA ARG A 161 -11.00 17.95 -18.76
C ARG A 161 -9.71 17.40 -19.40
N ARG A 162 -9.86 16.24 -20.04
CA ARG A 162 -9.10 15.64 -21.16
C ARG A 162 -8.01 14.59 -20.84
N PRO A 163 -7.88 13.59 -21.75
CA PRO A 163 -7.44 12.25 -21.41
C PRO A 163 -5.93 12.23 -21.22
N TRP A 164 -5.52 11.58 -20.13
CA TRP A 164 -4.18 11.06 -19.97
C TRP A 164 -3.75 10.38 -21.28
N ARG A 165 -2.84 11.03 -22.02
CA ARG A 165 -2.27 10.49 -23.24
C ARG A 165 -1.70 9.13 -22.91
N LYS A 166 -2.06 8.14 -23.74
CA LYS A 166 -1.48 6.79 -23.78
C LYS A 166 0.02 6.87 -23.48
N ALA A 167 0.46 6.03 -22.54
CA ALA A 167 1.86 5.63 -22.45
C ALA A 167 2.37 5.39 -23.87
N SER A 168 3.32 6.20 -24.31
CA SER A 168 3.88 6.06 -25.65
C SER A 168 4.66 4.75 -25.67
N PRO A 169 4.40 3.84 -26.63
CA PRO A 169 5.29 2.72 -26.85
C PRO A 169 6.65 3.30 -27.25
N CYS A 170 7.69 2.77 -26.61
CA CYS A 170 9.09 3.01 -26.92
C CYS A 170 9.30 3.11 -28.44
N ALA A 171 9.61 4.31 -28.93
CA ALA A 171 9.91 4.53 -30.34
C ALA A 171 11.22 3.82 -30.68
N THR A 172 11.11 2.77 -31.49
CA THR A 172 12.21 2.18 -32.25
C THR A 172 12.94 3.29 -33.03
N ARG A 173 14.23 3.48 -32.71
CA ARG A 173 15.17 4.27 -33.52
C ARG A 173 15.17 3.71 -34.96
N PRO A 174 14.90 4.52 -36.01
CA PRO A 174 15.30 4.15 -37.35
C PRO A 174 16.79 4.42 -37.51
N GLY A 175 17.53 3.38 -37.88
CA GLY A 175 18.94 3.46 -38.24
C GLY A 175 19.17 4.44 -39.39
N ARG A 176 20.08 5.40 -39.17
CA ARG A 176 20.82 6.06 -40.25
C ARG A 176 21.91 5.13 -40.74
N ARG A 177 22.00 5.00 -42.07
CA ARG A 177 23.14 4.61 -42.96
C ARG A 177 22.63 3.57 -43.97
N GLY A 178 22.78 3.70 -45.28
CA GLY A 178 23.44 4.72 -46.08
C GLY A 178 23.07 4.54 -47.54
N SER A 179 23.06 5.65 -48.27
CA SER A 179 23.05 5.74 -49.72
C SER A 179 24.47 5.57 -50.26
N SER A 180 24.72 4.56 -51.09
CA SER A 180 25.73 4.53 -52.15
C SER A 180 25.40 3.37 -53.08
#